data_AF-A0A9D8K2T3-F1
#
_entry.id   AF-A0A9D8K2T3-F1
#
_cell.length_a   1.000
_cell.length_b   1.000
_cell.length_c   1.000
_cell.angle_alpha   90.00
_cell.angle_beta   90.00
_cell.angle_gamma   90.00
#
_symmetry.space_group_name_H-M   'P 1'
#
loop_
_entity.id
_entity.type
_entity.pdbx_description
1 polymer ?
#
loop_
_entity_poly.entity_id
_entity_poly.type
_entity_poly.pdbx_seq_one_letter_code
_entity_poly.pdbx_strand_id
1 'polypeptide(L)'
;MIKDLLQRMQRQFDALARKEPGADEVEFWFARVLQEPLGYARWENFITAIQRAIESCKTTGFVPDHHFRGVTKMVPIGSRVRAQA
;
A
#
# COMPACT_ATOMS: atom_id res chain seq x y z
N MET A 1 -11.38 0.05 -24.64
CA MET A 1 -12.07 0.12 -23.33
C MET A 1 -11.29 -0.56 -22.20
N ILE A 2 -11.12 -1.89 -22.15
CA ILE A 2 -10.39 -2.53 -21.03
C ILE A 2 -8.88 -2.24 -21.06
N LYS A 3 -8.27 -2.19 -22.25
CA LYS A 3 -6.84 -1.84 -22.43
C LYS A 3 -6.53 -0.42 -21.93
N ASP A 4 -7.42 0.53 -22.20
CA ASP A 4 -7.24 1.93 -21.79
C ASP A 4 -7.31 2.08 -20.27
N LEU A 5 -8.21 1.33 -19.62
CA LEU A 5 -8.32 1.29 -18.17
C LEU A 5 -7.05 0.70 -17.54
N LEU A 6 -6.55 -0.42 -18.07
CA LEU A 6 -5.33 -1.06 -17.57
C LEU A 6 -4.12 -0.12 -17.70
N GLN A 7 -3.96 0.55 -18.85
CA GLN A 7 -2.90 1.54 -19.05
C GLN A 7 -3.01 2.73 -18.10
N ARG A 8 -4.21 3.22 -17.84
CA ARG A 8 -4.42 4.32 -16.90
C ARG A 8 -4.03 3.91 -15.48
N MET A 9 -4.47 2.73 -15.03
CA MET A 9 -4.12 2.22 -13.71
C MET A 9 -2.62 1.99 -13.57
N GLN A 10 -1.98 1.42 -14.60
CA GLN A 10 -0.53 1.21 -14.61
C GLN A 10 0.22 2.54 -14.45
N ARG A 11 -0.11 3.56 -15.25
CA ARG A 11 0.50 4.89 -15.12
C ARG A 11 0.27 5.52 -13.75
N GLN A 12 -0.91 5.32 -13.17
CA GLN A 12 -1.20 5.80 -11.83
C GLN A 12 -0.32 5.13 -10.78
N PHE A 13 -0.09 3.82 -10.87
CA PHE A 13 0.79 3.11 -9.93
C PHE A 13 2.26 3.42 -10.15
N ASP A 14 2.71 3.53 -11.40
CA ASP A 14 4.08 3.90 -11.75
C ASP A 14 4.43 5.28 -11.17
N ALA A 15 3.51 6.24 -11.22
CA ALA A 15 3.69 7.57 -10.63
C ALA A 15 3.80 7.57 -9.09
N LEU A 16 3.36 6.49 -8.43
CA LEU A 16 3.43 6.34 -6.97
C LEU A 16 4.63 5.51 -6.53
N ALA A 17 5.33 4.90 -7.47
CA ALA A 17 6.53 4.12 -7.19
C ALA A 17 7.62 5.03 -6.62
N ARG A 18 8.36 4.50 -5.65
CA ARG A 18 9.51 5.15 -5.06
C ARG A 18 10.72 4.25 -5.21
N LYS A 19 11.90 4.87 -5.27
CA LYS A 19 13.19 4.19 -5.34
C LYS A 19 13.98 4.60 -4.11
N GLU A 20 14.55 3.62 -3.39
CA GLU A 20 15.50 3.94 -2.32
C GLU A 20 16.86 4.27 -2.94
N PRO A 21 17.50 5.40 -2.59
CA PRO A 21 18.84 5.70 -3.06
C PRO A 21 19.84 4.71 -2.43
N GLY A 22 20.48 3.88 -3.25
CA GLY A 22 21.63 3.05 -2.83
C GLY A 22 21.35 1.56 -2.63
N ALA A 23 20.14 1.06 -2.83
CA ALA A 23 19.83 -0.38 -2.87
C ALA A 23 19.27 -0.75 -4.24
N ASP A 24 20.07 -1.43 -5.06
CA ASP A 24 19.72 -2.16 -6.30
C ASP A 24 18.46 -1.68 -7.05
N GLU A 25 18.32 -0.37 -7.30
CA GLU A 25 17.18 0.24 -8.01
C GLU A 25 15.78 -0.33 -7.65
N VAL A 26 15.58 -0.81 -6.42
CA VAL A 26 14.37 -1.53 -6.07
C VAL A 26 13.22 -0.54 -5.92
N GLU A 27 12.19 -0.73 -6.74
CA GLU A 27 10.96 0.04 -6.67
C GLU A 27 10.04 -0.48 -5.57
N PHE A 28 9.46 0.44 -4.80
CA PHE A 28 8.52 0.12 -3.74
C PHE A 28 7.37 1.12 -3.68
N TRP A 29 6.27 0.68 -3.07
CA TRP A 29 5.08 1.50 -2.86
C TRP A 29 4.72 1.59 -1.39
N PHE A 30 4.23 2.76 -0.98
CA PHE A 30 3.62 2.92 0.34
C PHE A 30 2.15 2.51 0.30
N ALA A 31 1.77 1.57 1.18
CA ALA A 31 0.40 1.10 1.28
C ALA A 31 -0.62 2.25 1.50
N ARG A 32 -0.27 3.26 2.29
CA ARG A 32 -1.13 4.45 2.50
C ARG A 32 -1.47 5.20 1.21
N VAL A 33 -0.53 5.24 0.26
CA VAL A 33 -0.69 5.96 -1.00
C VAL A 33 -1.42 5.10 -2.03
N LEU A 34 -1.30 3.77 -1.95
CA LEU A 34 -2.03 2.83 -2.82
C LEU A 34 -3.52 2.72 -2.51
N GLN A 35 -3.94 3.07 -1.30
CA GLN A 35 -5.33 2.95 -0.85
C GLN A 35 -6.32 3.67 -1.78
N GLU A 36 -6.06 4.96 -2.07
CA GLU A 36 -6.96 5.83 -2.83
C GLU A 36 -7.08 5.42 -4.31
N PRO A 37 -5.98 5.17 -5.06
CA PRO A 37 -6.05 4.63 -6.42
C PRO A 37 -6.76 3.28 -6.54
N LEU A 38 -6.72 2.46 -5.49
CA LEU A 38 -7.44 1.17 -5.44
C LEU A 38 -8.90 1.31 -5.02
N GLY A 39 -9.38 2.54 -4.78
CA GLY A 39 -10.79 2.82 -4.48
C GLY A 39 -11.20 2.60 -3.02
N TYR A 40 -10.24 2.48 -2.10
CA TYR A 40 -10.55 2.30 -0.68
C TYR A 40 -10.72 3.65 0.02
N ALA A 41 -11.92 3.94 0.51
CA ALA A 41 -12.19 5.19 1.24
C ALA A 41 -11.61 5.21 2.66
N ARG A 42 -11.47 4.03 3.30
CA ARG A 42 -10.99 3.89 4.69
C ARG A 42 -9.82 2.94 4.79
N TRP A 43 -8.82 3.31 5.60
CA TRP A 43 -7.63 2.49 5.83
C TRP A 43 -7.98 1.12 6.42
N GLU A 44 -8.93 1.04 7.36
CA GLU A 44 -9.38 -0.21 8.00
C GLU A 44 -9.81 -1.27 6.99
N ASN A 45 -10.55 -0.86 5.95
CA ASN A 45 -10.97 -1.75 4.88
C ASN A 45 -9.78 -2.20 4.02
N PHE A 46 -8.81 -1.31 3.81
CA PHE A 46 -7.62 -1.60 3.03
C PHE A 46 -6.64 -2.54 3.75
N ILE A 47 -6.60 -2.53 5.09
CA ILE A 47 -5.82 -3.51 5.87
C ILE A 47 -6.23 -4.94 5.50
N THR A 48 -7.53 -5.19 5.34
CA THR A 48 -8.03 -6.52 4.96
C THR A 48 -7.50 -6.95 3.58
N ALA A 49 -7.43 -6.02 2.63
CA ALA A 49 -6.86 -6.30 1.31
C ALA A 49 -5.34 -6.58 1.38
N ILE A 50 -4.60 -5.84 2.20
CA ILE A 50 -3.17 -6.09 2.43
C ILE A 50 -2.96 -7.47 3.06
N GLN A 51 -3.75 -7.86 4.05
CA GLN A 51 -3.66 -9.18 4.68
C GLN A 51 -3.89 -10.31 3.69
N ARG A 52 -4.90 -10.18 2.81
CA ARG A 52 -5.14 -11.14 1.73
C ARG A 52 -3.97 -11.22 0.74
N ALA A 53 -3.34 -10.09 0.41
CA ALA A 53 -2.17 -10.07 -0.45
C ALA A 53 -0.97 -10.79 0.20
N ILE A 54 -0.74 -10.57 1.50
CA ILE A 54 0.28 -11.28 2.29
C ILE A 54 0.01 -12.78 2.30
N GLU A 55 -1.23 -13.19 2.54
CA GLU A 55 -1.62 -14.60 2.54
C GLU A 55 -1.41 -15.24 1.16
N SER A 56 -1.79 -14.57 0.08
CA SER A 56 -1.55 -15.03 -1.29
C SER A 56 -0.05 -15.17 -1.62
N CYS A 57 0.77 -14.27 -1.10
CA CYS A 57 2.24 -14.34 -1.21
C CYS A 57 2.77 -15.62 -0.52
N LYS A 58 2.29 -15.91 0.70
CA LYS A 58 2.62 -17.15 1.42
C LYS A 58 2.19 -18.40 0.66
N THR A 59 0.97 -18.42 0.11
CA THR A 59 0.46 -19.59 -0.63
C THR A 59 1.24 -19.87 -1.91
N THR A 60 1.85 -18.85 -2.50
CA THR A 60 2.70 -18.99 -3.69
C THR A 60 4.13 -19.45 -3.32
N GLY A 61 4.45 -19.59 -2.03
CA GLY A 61 5.75 -20.05 -1.54
C GLY A 61 6.80 -18.93 -1.35
N PHE A 62 6.39 -17.66 -1.45
CA PHE A 62 7.28 -16.53 -1.17
C PHE A 62 7.27 -16.16 0.31
N VAL A 63 8.38 -15.61 0.80
CA VAL A 63 8.52 -15.14 2.19
C VAL A 63 7.99 -13.70 2.27
N PRO A 64 6.86 -13.43 2.93
CA PRO A 64 6.23 -12.10 2.90
C PRO A 64 7.11 -10.99 3.44
N ASP A 65 8.00 -11.27 4.39
CA ASP A 65 8.87 -10.25 5.00
C ASP A 65 9.86 -9.64 3.99
N HIS A 66 10.12 -10.32 2.87
CA HIS A 66 10.93 -9.80 1.77
C HIS A 66 10.15 -8.83 0.86
N HIS A 67 8.81 -8.88 0.90
CA HIS A 67 7.93 -8.14 -0.01
C HIS A 67 7.06 -7.09 0.71
N PHE A 68 6.73 -7.34 1.97
CA PHE A 68 5.86 -6.53 2.80
C PHE A 68 6.65 -6.06 4.02
N ARG A 69 7.21 -4.84 3.93
CA ARG A 69 7.84 -4.22 5.09
C ARG A 69 6.76 -3.70 6.04
N GLY A 70 6.77 -4.18 7.28
CA GLY A 70 5.88 -3.71 8.34
C GLY A 70 6.03 -2.21 8.61
N VAL A 71 4.99 -1.59 9.16
CA VAL A 71 5.01 -0.17 9.52
C VAL A 71 5.79 -0.01 10.83
N THR A 72 7.03 0.50 10.77
CA THR A 72 7.82 0.84 11.97
C THR A 72 7.45 2.21 12.56
N LYS A 73 6.80 3.08 11.77
CA LYS A 73 6.26 4.36 12.24
C LYS A 73 4.77 4.25 12.54
N MET A 74 4.42 4.27 13.81
CA MET A 74 3.07 4.63 14.24
C MET A 74 2.69 5.95 13.57
N VAL A 75 1.66 5.93 12.72
CA VAL A 75 1.04 7.17 12.25
C VAL A 75 0.30 7.71 13.47
N PRO A 76 0.61 8.92 13.99
CA PRO A 76 -0.20 9.50 15.04
C PRO A 76 -1.59 9.71 14.43
N ILE A 77 -2.52 8.81 14.78
CA ILE A 77 -3.93 9.05 14.59
C ILE A 77 -4.18 10.32 15.38
N GLY A 78 -4.41 11.42 14.66
CA GLY A 78 -4.78 12.69 15.24
C GLY A 78 -6.14 12.51 15.93
N SER A 79 -6.13 12.02 17.16
CA SER A 79 -7.25 12.05 18.07
C SER A 79 -7.52 13.51 18.42
N ARG A 80 -8.16 14.25 17.51
CA ARG A 80 -8.96 15.41 17.87
C ARG A 80 -10.30 14.92 18.42
N VAL A 81 -10.24 14.10 19.48
CA VAL A 81 -11.36 14.01 20.41
C VAL A 81 -11.17 15.21 21.34
N ARG A 82 -11.80 16.34 21.02
CA ARG A 82 -12.04 17.36 22.03
C ARG A 82 -13.09 16.78 22.97
N ALA A 83 -12.65 16.25 24.11
CA ALA A 83 -13.51 16.22 25.28
C ALA A 83 -13.72 17.69 25.68
N GLN A 84 -14.88 18.25 25.35
CA GLN A 84 -15.34 19.46 26.01
C GLN A 84 -15.66 19.08 27.46
N ALA A 85 -15.01 19.79 28.38
CA ALA A 85 -15.45 19.90 29.78
C ALA A 85 -16.56 20.95 29.88
#